data_AF-A0A1F3V9W5-F1
#
_entry.id   AF-A0A1F3V9W5-F1
#
_cell.length_a   1.000
_cell.length_b   1.000
_cell.length_c   1.000
_cell.angle_alpha   90.00
_cell.angle_beta   90.00
_cell.angle_gamma   90.00
#
_symmetry.space_group_name_H-M   'P 1'
#
loop_
_entity.id
_entity.type
_entity.pdbx_description
1 polymer ?
#
loop_
_entity_poly.entity_id
_entity_poly.type
_entity_poly.pdbx_seq_one_letter_code
_entity_poly.pdbx_strand_id
1 'polypeptide(L)'
;MAYLILISSILMSAMSLAEIRPIEDFNLSYYRMAFGEAHYQESFPINDPLSQLPTNQDILKIYNDHLLFLGYIREISTDVGCDSFCKPLDFTLAIDKNPAFIKLLVYEPLTKLGHAEFSDADYSKLHAILTTAPTSYQNILKPDDMVDASTGATKLELANDVVATAAYTCFRIHQYKQQTIEHITQNMLKEFL
;
A
#
# COMPACT_ATOMS: atom_id res chain seq x y z
N MET A 1 58.83 1.38 11.95
CA MET A 1 57.72 0.43 11.73
C MET A 1 56.49 1.02 12.40
N ALA A 2 55.56 1.57 11.61
CA ALA A 2 54.34 2.19 12.12
C ALA A 2 53.24 1.12 12.23
N TYR A 3 52.67 0.97 13.43
CA TYR A 3 51.48 0.14 13.64
C TYR A 3 50.25 0.93 13.18
N LEU A 4 49.63 0.48 12.08
CA LEU A 4 48.28 0.89 11.72
C LEU A 4 47.30 0.07 12.58
N ILE A 5 46.62 0.74 13.51
CA ILE A 5 45.48 0.16 14.21
C ILE A 5 44.28 0.30 13.27
N LEU A 6 43.84 -0.82 12.69
CA LEU A 6 42.55 -0.90 12.00
C LEU A 6 41.45 -0.74 13.06
N ILE A 7 40.81 0.43 13.09
CA ILE A 7 39.56 0.60 13.81
C ILE A 7 38.49 -0.10 12.97
N SER A 8 38.10 -1.29 13.41
CA SER A 8 36.91 -1.98 12.92
C SER A 8 35.69 -1.17 13.34
N SER A 9 35.15 -0.38 12.41
CA SER A 9 33.86 0.28 12.56
C SER A 9 32.77 -0.78 12.51
N ILE A 10 32.44 -1.38 13.67
CA ILE A 10 31.19 -2.13 13.82
C ILE A 10 30.08 -1.09 13.70
N LEU A 11 29.48 -1.01 12.52
CA LEU A 11 28.25 -0.29 12.27
C LEU A 11 27.16 -1.02 13.07
N MET A 12 26.93 -0.60 14.32
CA MET A 12 25.74 -1.02 15.06
C MET A 12 24.54 -0.47 14.30
N SER A 13 23.94 -1.31 13.45
CA SER A 13 22.55 -1.08 13.04
C SER A 13 21.72 -1.14 14.32
N ALA A 14 21.27 0.03 14.78
CA ALA A 14 20.25 0.09 15.80
C ALA A 14 19.00 -0.56 15.21
N MET A 15 18.80 -1.84 15.48
CA MET A 15 17.48 -2.42 15.35
C MET A 15 16.63 -1.70 16.39
N SER A 16 15.90 -0.68 15.95
CA SER A 16 14.82 -0.10 16.74
C SER A 16 13.92 -1.27 17.12
N LEU A 17 13.84 -1.60 18.41
CA LEU A 17 12.81 -2.52 18.87
C LEU A 17 11.48 -1.85 18.49
N ALA A 18 10.64 -2.54 17.74
CA ALA A 18 9.31 -2.03 17.42
C ALA A 18 8.58 -1.82 18.76
N GLU A 19 8.14 -0.59 19.03
CA GLU A 19 7.45 -0.23 20.27
C GLU A 19 5.99 0.09 19.95
N ILE A 20 5.09 -0.49 20.75
CA ILE A 20 3.67 -0.17 20.69
C ILE A 20 3.48 1.24 21.25
N ARG A 21 2.98 2.15 20.42
CA ARG A 21 2.74 3.56 20.75
C ARG A 21 1.30 3.97 20.46
N PRO A 22 0.75 4.98 21.15
CA PRO A 22 -0.56 5.54 20.79
C PRO A 22 -0.57 6.01 19.34
N ILE A 23 -1.72 5.85 18.66
CA ILE A 23 -1.92 6.47 17.35
C ILE A 23 -2.12 7.97 17.56
N GLU A 24 -1.42 8.78 16.75
CA GLU A 24 -1.54 10.25 16.82
C GLU A 24 -2.97 10.70 16.45
N ASP A 25 -3.47 11.73 17.12
CA ASP A 25 -4.87 12.18 17.01
C ASP A 25 -5.33 12.41 15.57
N PHE A 26 -4.44 12.94 14.72
CA PHE A 26 -4.75 13.20 13.32
C PHE A 26 -5.02 11.91 12.52
N ASN A 27 -4.32 10.82 12.85
CA ASN A 27 -4.48 9.52 12.20
C ASN A 27 -5.53 8.63 12.87
N LEU A 28 -5.84 8.86 14.14
CA LEU A 28 -6.75 8.01 14.92
C LEU A 28 -8.13 7.91 14.28
N SER A 29 -8.74 9.05 13.94
CA SER A 29 -10.06 9.08 13.30
C SER A 29 -10.06 8.40 11.93
N TYR A 30 -8.99 8.58 11.17
CA TYR A 30 -8.80 8.00 9.85
C TYR A 30 -8.63 6.48 9.91
N TYR A 31 -7.78 5.96 10.80
CA TYR A 31 -7.60 4.51 10.98
C TYR A 31 -8.86 3.83 11.52
N ARG A 32 -9.66 4.54 12.33
CA ARG A 32 -10.97 4.06 12.79
C ARG A 32 -11.99 3.87 11.67
N MET A 33 -11.79 4.45 10.49
CA MET A 33 -12.61 4.16 9.31
C MET A 33 -12.45 2.72 8.81
N ALA A 34 -11.33 2.05 9.14
CA ALA A 34 -11.10 0.64 8.87
C ALA A 34 -11.21 -0.23 10.12
N PHE A 35 -10.71 0.25 11.27
CA PHE A 35 -10.68 -0.47 12.53
C PHE A 35 -11.31 0.36 13.64
N GLY A 36 -12.64 0.25 13.83
CA GLY A 36 -13.41 1.15 14.70
C GLY A 36 -12.88 1.33 16.14
N GLU A 37 -12.17 0.32 16.65
CA GLU A 37 -11.58 0.31 18.00
C GLU A 37 -10.08 0.68 18.03
N ALA A 38 -9.50 1.12 16.92
CA ALA A 38 -8.07 1.46 16.85
C ALA A 38 -7.67 2.47 17.94
N HIS A 39 -6.53 2.20 18.59
CA HIS A 39 -5.98 3.02 19.66
C HIS A 39 -4.44 3.07 19.67
N TYR A 40 -3.78 1.92 19.48
CA TYR A 40 -2.32 1.83 19.45
C TYR A 40 -1.82 1.29 18.11
N GLN A 41 -0.55 1.57 17.82
CA GLN A 41 0.14 1.10 16.63
C GLN A 41 1.57 0.67 16.94
N GLU A 42 2.13 -0.17 16.09
CA GLU A 42 3.52 -0.60 16.13
C GLU A 42 4.06 -0.66 14.69
N SER A 43 5.23 -0.09 14.43
CA SER A 43 5.78 0.01 13.07
C SER A 43 6.75 -1.12 12.77
N PHE A 44 6.63 -1.69 11.58
CA PHE A 44 7.50 -2.74 11.06
C PHE A 44 8.04 -2.35 9.69
N PRO A 45 9.35 -2.55 9.43
CA PRO A 45 9.94 -2.15 8.16
C PRO A 45 9.50 -3.05 7.01
N ILE A 46 9.24 -2.44 5.85
CA ILE A 46 9.01 -3.07 4.56
C ILE A 46 9.84 -2.33 3.48
N ASN A 47 10.33 -3.05 2.48
CA ASN A 47 10.96 -2.40 1.33
C ASN A 47 9.91 -1.72 0.42
N ASP A 48 10.24 -0.63 -0.26
CA ASP A 48 9.37 -0.01 -1.28
C ASP A 48 10.02 -0.12 -2.67
N PRO A 49 9.85 -1.24 -3.39
CA PRO A 49 10.43 -1.44 -4.72
C PRO A 49 9.62 -0.79 -5.84
N LEU A 50 8.44 -0.22 -5.53
CA LEU A 50 7.49 0.26 -6.53
C LEU A 50 7.60 1.77 -6.77
N SER A 51 7.94 2.56 -5.74
CA SER A 51 8.22 3.98 -5.91
C SER A 51 9.60 4.23 -6.50
N GLN A 52 9.75 5.29 -7.29
CA GLN A 52 11.06 5.77 -7.75
C GLN A 52 11.97 6.18 -6.58
N LEU A 53 11.37 6.82 -5.57
CA LEU A 53 11.99 7.11 -4.29
C LEU A 53 11.28 6.26 -3.23
N PRO A 54 11.98 5.33 -2.56
CA PRO A 54 11.35 4.38 -1.65
C PRO A 54 10.92 5.10 -0.37
N THR A 55 9.71 5.63 -0.33
CA THR A 55 9.18 6.39 0.83
C THR A 55 8.19 5.58 1.66
N ASN A 56 7.65 4.48 1.13
CA ASN A 56 6.58 3.70 1.77
C ASN A 56 7.14 2.49 2.52
N GLN A 57 7.99 2.78 3.51
CA GLN A 57 8.90 1.81 4.14
C GLN A 57 8.37 1.13 5.40
N ASP A 58 7.13 1.39 5.80
CA ASP A 58 6.56 0.87 7.05
C ASP A 58 5.20 0.19 6.82
N ILE A 59 4.97 -0.90 7.57
CA ILE A 59 3.64 -1.47 7.84
C ILE A 59 3.36 -1.31 9.32
N LEU A 60 2.18 -0.80 9.64
CA LEU A 60 1.73 -0.63 11.01
C LEU A 60 0.87 -1.82 11.43
N LYS A 61 1.18 -2.46 12.56
CA LYS A 61 0.20 -3.28 13.28
C LYS A 61 -0.68 -2.35 14.11
N ILE A 62 -2.00 -2.58 14.09
CA ILE A 62 -2.99 -1.76 14.78
C ILE A 62 -3.61 -2.57 15.92
N TYR A 63 -3.76 -1.94 17.08
CA TYR A 63 -4.32 -2.54 18.29
C TYR A 63 -5.44 -1.66 18.88
N ASN A 64 -6.36 -2.27 19.61
CA ASN A 64 -7.33 -1.53 20.42
C ASN A 64 -6.75 -1.08 21.78
N ASP A 65 -7.56 -0.41 22.60
CA ASP A 65 -7.19 0.11 23.92
C ASP A 65 -6.81 -0.98 24.94
N HIS A 66 -7.17 -2.23 24.68
CA HIS A 66 -6.78 -3.41 25.45
C HIS A 66 -5.55 -4.14 24.86
N LEU A 67 -4.86 -3.54 23.90
CA LEU A 67 -3.72 -4.12 23.17
C LEU A 67 -4.08 -5.40 22.38
N LEU A 68 -5.36 -5.58 22.03
CA LEU A 68 -5.76 -6.66 21.13
C LEU A 68 -5.46 -6.26 19.68
N PHE A 69 -4.76 -7.14 18.97
CA PHE A 69 -4.39 -6.95 17.58
C PHE A 69 -5.63 -6.96 16.65
N LEU A 70 -5.79 -5.90 15.87
CA LEU A 70 -6.94 -5.70 14.96
C LEU A 70 -6.61 -6.00 13.50
N GLY A 71 -5.38 -5.73 13.06
CA GLY A 71 -4.97 -5.87 11.67
C GLY A 71 -3.80 -4.94 11.33
N TYR A 72 -3.57 -4.77 10.04
CA TYR A 72 -2.44 -4.00 9.51
C TYR A 72 -2.89 -2.78 8.73
N ILE A 73 -2.08 -1.73 8.77
CA ILE A 73 -2.20 -0.54 7.93
C ILE A 73 -0.90 -0.32 7.16
N ARG A 74 -1.02 0.07 5.89
CA ARG A 74 0.11 0.60 5.12
C ARG A 74 -0.30 1.89 4.43
N GLU A 75 0.36 2.97 4.79
CA GLU A 75 0.21 4.28 4.14
C GLU A 75 1.16 4.36 2.94
N ILE A 76 0.64 4.82 1.80
CA ILE A 76 1.36 4.85 0.55
C ILE A 76 1.17 6.22 -0.09
N SER A 77 2.29 6.89 -0.35
CA SER A 77 2.41 8.06 -1.20
C SER A 77 3.37 7.72 -2.34
N THR A 78 2.88 7.75 -3.58
CA THR A 78 3.63 7.25 -4.74
C THR A 78 3.18 7.94 -6.02
N ASP A 79 3.98 7.84 -7.08
CA ASP A 79 3.53 8.19 -8.42
C ASP A 79 2.62 7.09 -9.01
N VAL A 80 1.81 7.45 -10.01
CA VAL A 80 1.05 6.46 -10.78
C VAL A 80 1.93 5.63 -11.73
N GLY A 81 3.21 6.01 -11.93
CA GLY A 81 4.13 5.40 -12.90
C GLY A 81 3.89 5.79 -14.35
N CYS A 82 3.43 7.01 -14.61
CA CYS A 82 3.25 7.56 -15.96
C CYS A 82 4.40 8.53 -16.28
N ASP A 83 4.81 8.65 -17.55
CA ASP A 83 5.83 9.63 -18.01
C ASP A 83 5.25 11.06 -18.16
N SER A 84 4.09 11.33 -17.58
CA SER A 84 3.36 12.60 -17.73
C SER A 84 3.11 13.26 -16.36
N PHE A 85 2.60 14.49 -16.36
CA PHE A 85 2.22 15.20 -15.14
C PHE A 85 0.95 14.59 -14.52
N CYS A 86 1.05 13.41 -13.91
CA CYS A 86 -0.03 12.78 -13.16
C CYS A 86 -0.02 13.25 -11.69
N LYS A 87 -1.21 13.41 -11.09
CA LYS A 87 -1.35 13.66 -9.64
C LYS A 87 -0.78 12.43 -8.88
N PRO A 88 -0.03 12.63 -7.78
CA PRO A 88 0.41 11.52 -6.94
C PRO A 88 -0.79 10.73 -6.38
N LEU A 89 -0.52 9.47 -6.04
CA LEU A 89 -1.46 8.59 -5.35
C LEU A 89 -1.12 8.58 -3.87
N ASP A 90 -2.05 9.08 -3.07
CA ASP A 90 -2.00 9.03 -1.62
C ASP A 90 -3.16 8.17 -1.12
N PHE A 91 -2.84 6.98 -0.60
CA PHE A 91 -3.84 6.03 -0.14
C PHE A 91 -3.32 5.15 1.00
N THR A 92 -4.25 4.54 1.72
CA THR A 92 -3.94 3.66 2.83
C THR A 92 -4.64 2.33 2.63
N LEU A 93 -3.87 1.25 2.74
CA LEU A 93 -4.39 -0.11 2.71
C LEU A 93 -4.65 -0.58 4.14
N ALA A 94 -5.87 -1.03 4.40
CA ALA A 94 -6.22 -1.76 5.61
C ALA A 94 -6.33 -3.26 5.31
N ILE A 95 -5.58 -4.08 6.04
CA ILE A 95 -5.46 -5.53 5.86
C ILE A 95 -5.85 -6.22 7.17
N ASP A 96 -6.63 -7.29 7.09
CA ASP A 96 -7.05 -8.07 8.26
C ASP A 96 -5.87 -8.83 8.90
N LYS A 97 -6.05 -9.26 10.14
CA LYS A 97 -5.10 -10.14 10.86
C LYS A 97 -4.79 -11.43 10.09
N ASN A 98 -5.79 -11.98 9.40
CA ASN A 98 -5.61 -13.02 8.40
C ASN A 98 -5.47 -12.30 7.05
N PRO A 99 -4.27 -12.18 6.44
CA PRO A 99 -3.92 -11.11 5.49
C PRO A 99 -4.83 -10.96 4.26
N ALA A 100 -6.02 -10.41 4.48
CA ALA A 100 -7.07 -10.19 3.50
C ALA A 100 -7.34 -8.69 3.43
N PHE A 101 -7.56 -8.19 2.23
CA PHE A 101 -7.88 -6.78 2.04
C PHE A 101 -9.22 -6.43 2.69
N ILE A 102 -9.23 -5.41 3.55
CA ILE A 102 -10.45 -4.89 4.20
C ILE A 102 -10.93 -3.64 3.49
N LYS A 103 -10.05 -2.65 3.30
CA LYS A 103 -10.46 -1.32 2.84
C LYS A 103 -9.31 -0.55 2.23
N LEU A 104 -9.67 0.31 1.27
CA LEU A 104 -8.83 1.38 0.77
C LEU A 104 -9.34 2.67 1.39
N LEU A 105 -8.48 3.38 2.12
CA LEU A 105 -8.77 4.72 2.61
C LEU A 105 -8.00 5.73 1.74
N VAL A 106 -8.62 6.89 1.54
CA VAL A 106 -8.05 7.99 0.76
C VAL A 106 -8.40 9.30 1.46
N TYR A 107 -7.43 10.19 1.59
CA TYR A 107 -7.67 11.56 2.08
C TYR A 107 -8.17 12.46 0.95
N GLU A 108 -7.50 12.37 -0.20
CA GLU A 108 -7.80 13.11 -1.41
C GLU A 108 -8.42 12.17 -2.46
N PRO A 109 -9.35 12.66 -3.30
CA PRO A 109 -9.91 11.83 -4.36
C PRO A 109 -8.82 11.30 -5.30
N LEU A 110 -8.86 9.99 -5.56
CA LEU A 110 -8.11 9.35 -6.64
C LEU A 110 -8.55 9.94 -7.98
N THR A 111 -7.61 10.00 -8.93
CA THR A 111 -7.88 10.50 -10.28
C THR A 111 -7.67 9.42 -11.35
N LYS A 112 -8.42 9.55 -12.44
CA LYS A 112 -8.29 8.77 -13.69
C LYS A 112 -7.81 9.65 -14.85
N LEU A 113 -7.79 9.12 -16.07
CA LEU A 113 -7.32 9.83 -17.26
C LEU A 113 -7.89 11.25 -17.34
N GLY A 114 -7.03 12.22 -17.65
CA GLY A 114 -7.41 13.64 -17.70
C GLY A 114 -7.63 14.29 -16.33
N HIS A 115 -7.06 13.70 -15.26
CA HIS A 115 -7.20 14.16 -13.86
C HIS A 115 -8.64 14.22 -13.35
N ALA A 116 -9.56 13.50 -13.99
CA ALA A 116 -10.92 13.39 -13.50
C ALA A 116 -10.96 12.61 -12.17
N GLU A 117 -11.71 13.09 -11.20
CA GLU A 117 -11.86 12.41 -9.91
C GLU A 117 -12.64 11.10 -10.04
N PHE A 118 -12.37 10.16 -9.14
CA PHE A 118 -13.16 8.96 -8.95
C PHE A 118 -14.53 9.31 -8.38
N SER A 119 -15.56 8.73 -8.98
CA SER A 119 -16.92 8.70 -8.42
C SER A 119 -17.08 7.57 -7.39
N ASP A 120 -18.17 7.60 -6.62
CA ASP A 120 -18.51 6.49 -5.69
C ASP A 120 -18.61 5.13 -6.39
N ALA A 121 -19.09 5.12 -7.64
CA ALA A 121 -19.15 3.92 -8.47
C ALA A 121 -17.75 3.41 -8.85
N ASP A 122 -16.81 4.34 -9.12
CA ASP A 122 -15.42 4.01 -9.39
C ASP A 122 -14.75 3.38 -8.15
N TYR A 123 -14.95 3.97 -6.96
CA TYR A 123 -14.46 3.40 -5.71
C TYR A 123 -15.06 2.03 -5.40
N SER A 124 -16.37 1.87 -5.60
CA SER A 124 -17.06 0.59 -5.38
C SER A 124 -16.49 -0.50 -6.29
N LYS A 125 -16.24 -0.17 -7.56
CA LYS A 125 -15.61 -1.10 -8.50
C LYS A 125 -14.15 -1.40 -8.13
N LEU A 126 -13.37 -0.39 -7.78
CA LEU A 126 -11.97 -0.58 -7.34
C LEU A 126 -11.91 -1.49 -6.10
N HIS A 127 -12.79 -1.27 -5.12
CA HIS A 127 -12.88 -2.11 -3.93
C HIS A 127 -13.16 -3.58 -4.29
N ALA A 128 -14.10 -3.83 -5.21
CA ALA A 128 -14.38 -5.18 -5.70
C ALA A 128 -13.14 -5.82 -6.36
N ILE A 129 -12.44 -5.08 -7.22
CA ILE A 129 -11.20 -5.53 -7.88
C ILE A 129 -10.11 -5.89 -6.86
N LEU A 130 -9.92 -5.04 -5.84
CA LEU A 130 -8.93 -5.26 -4.79
C LEU A 130 -9.28 -6.45 -3.90
N THR A 131 -10.57 -6.72 -3.70
CA THR A 131 -11.06 -7.85 -2.90
C THR A 131 -10.93 -9.18 -3.66
N THR A 132 -11.33 -9.22 -4.93
CA THR A 132 -11.34 -10.47 -5.72
C THR A 132 -9.98 -10.80 -6.33
N ALA A 133 -9.12 -9.79 -6.56
CA ALA A 133 -7.85 -9.93 -7.26
C ALA A 133 -8.00 -10.69 -8.60
N PRO A 134 -8.67 -10.09 -9.61
CA PRO A 134 -9.03 -10.78 -10.84
C PRO A 134 -7.82 -11.37 -11.55
N THR A 135 -7.99 -12.57 -12.14
CA THR A 135 -6.90 -13.32 -12.78
C THR A 135 -6.29 -12.60 -13.97
N SER A 136 -7.01 -11.64 -14.57
CA SER A 136 -6.51 -10.80 -15.65
C SER A 136 -5.24 -10.02 -15.28
N TYR A 137 -5.03 -9.73 -13.99
CA TYR A 137 -3.84 -9.05 -13.48
C TYR A 137 -2.58 -9.92 -13.47
N GLN A 138 -2.71 -11.25 -13.57
CA GLN A 138 -1.56 -12.16 -13.47
C GLN A 138 -0.54 -11.99 -14.60
N ASN A 139 -0.98 -11.50 -15.76
CA ASN A 139 -0.13 -11.34 -16.94
C ASN A 139 0.26 -9.87 -17.20
N ILE A 140 -0.14 -8.95 -16.32
CA ILE A 140 0.14 -7.52 -16.48
C ILE A 140 1.43 -7.21 -15.73
N LEU A 141 2.47 -6.80 -16.46
CA LEU A 141 3.77 -6.46 -15.87
C LEU A 141 3.88 -4.97 -15.57
N LYS A 142 3.27 -4.14 -16.41
CA LYS A 142 3.26 -2.68 -16.28
C LYS A 142 1.89 -2.08 -16.62
N PRO A 143 1.57 -0.88 -16.11
CA PRO A 143 0.30 -0.20 -16.43
C PRO A 143 -0.01 -0.08 -17.93
N ASP A 144 1.02 0.14 -18.77
CA ASP A 144 0.87 0.28 -20.22
C ASP A 144 0.23 -0.96 -20.86
N ASP A 145 0.43 -2.14 -20.26
CA ASP A 145 -0.11 -3.39 -20.78
C ASP A 145 -1.65 -3.43 -20.66
N MET A 146 -2.24 -2.50 -19.90
CA MET A 146 -3.67 -2.43 -19.64
C MET A 146 -4.42 -1.43 -20.52
N VAL A 147 -3.69 -0.63 -21.30
CA VAL A 147 -4.27 0.45 -22.11
C VAL A 147 -3.94 0.25 -23.60
N ASP A 148 -4.81 0.80 -24.44
CA ASP A 148 -4.51 0.98 -25.85
C ASP A 148 -3.48 2.10 -26.02
N ALA A 149 -2.37 1.78 -26.69
CA ALA A 149 -1.23 2.69 -26.81
C ALA A 149 -1.53 3.98 -27.60
N SER A 150 -2.57 3.98 -28.45
CA SER A 150 -2.92 5.14 -29.27
C SER A 150 -3.88 6.10 -28.56
N THR A 151 -4.78 5.55 -27.75
CA THR A 151 -5.89 6.30 -27.13
C THR A 151 -5.76 6.46 -25.62
N GLY A 152 -4.93 5.65 -24.96
CA GLY A 152 -4.85 5.57 -23.50
C GLY A 152 -6.09 4.93 -22.85
N ALA A 153 -7.04 4.43 -23.65
CA ALA A 153 -8.23 3.78 -23.14
C ALA A 153 -7.89 2.40 -22.55
N THR A 154 -8.58 2.01 -21.49
CA THR A 154 -8.47 0.64 -20.94
C THR A 154 -8.82 -0.38 -22.01
N LYS A 155 -8.00 -1.43 -22.18
CA LYS A 155 -8.27 -2.51 -23.12
C LYS A 155 -9.61 -3.18 -22.82
N LEU A 156 -10.36 -3.52 -23.86
CA LEU A 156 -11.71 -4.06 -23.74
C LEU A 156 -11.76 -5.35 -22.91
N GLU A 157 -10.75 -6.21 -23.03
CA GLU A 157 -10.60 -7.46 -22.27
C GLU A 157 -10.46 -7.23 -20.75
N LEU A 158 -10.03 -6.04 -20.32
CA LEU A 158 -9.87 -5.66 -18.93
C LEU A 158 -11.01 -4.78 -18.42
N ALA A 159 -12.01 -4.47 -19.25
CA ALA A 159 -13.05 -3.50 -18.92
C ALA A 159 -13.86 -3.86 -17.66
N ASN A 160 -13.96 -5.15 -17.31
CA ASN A 160 -14.63 -5.60 -16.10
C ASN A 160 -13.73 -5.53 -14.85
N ASP A 161 -12.43 -5.70 -15.04
CA ASP A 161 -11.45 -5.86 -13.96
C ASP A 161 -10.70 -4.58 -13.63
N VAL A 162 -11.04 -3.48 -14.31
CA VAL A 162 -10.38 -2.19 -14.18
C VAL A 162 -11.44 -1.08 -14.15
N VAL A 163 -11.25 -0.07 -13.31
CA VAL A 163 -12.05 1.15 -13.39
C VAL A 163 -11.75 1.85 -14.72
N ALA A 164 -12.80 2.14 -15.49
CA ALA A 164 -12.64 2.67 -16.84
C ALA A 164 -11.75 3.92 -16.82
N THR A 165 -10.75 3.97 -17.71
CA THR A 165 -9.76 5.07 -17.83
C THR A 165 -8.84 5.26 -16.62
N ALA A 166 -8.82 4.33 -15.66
CA ALA A 166 -8.01 4.42 -14.44
C ALA A 166 -7.04 3.25 -14.29
N ALA A 167 -6.55 2.68 -15.40
CA ALA A 167 -5.73 1.49 -15.40
C ALA A 167 -4.45 1.64 -14.55
N TYR A 168 -3.74 2.76 -14.68
CA TYR A 168 -2.53 3.06 -13.92
C TYR A 168 -2.79 3.11 -12.42
N THR A 169 -3.80 3.86 -12.00
CA THR A 169 -4.23 3.96 -10.59
C THR A 169 -4.62 2.59 -10.02
N CYS A 170 -5.45 1.83 -10.74
CA CYS A 170 -5.89 0.50 -10.29
C CYS A 170 -4.71 -0.48 -10.18
N PHE A 171 -3.80 -0.47 -11.15
CA PHE A 171 -2.64 -1.35 -11.17
C PHE A 171 -1.68 -1.04 -10.03
N ARG A 172 -1.34 0.24 -9.81
CA ARG A 172 -0.40 0.63 -8.77
C ARG A 172 -0.90 0.26 -7.38
N ILE A 173 -2.17 0.54 -7.09
CA ILE A 173 -2.80 0.16 -5.81
C ILE A 173 -2.82 -1.36 -5.66
N HIS A 174 -3.12 -2.10 -6.73
CA HIS A 174 -3.07 -3.56 -6.72
C HIS A 174 -1.68 -4.10 -6.40
N GLN A 175 -0.62 -3.58 -7.03
CA GLN A 175 0.76 -4.00 -6.77
C GLN A 175 1.15 -3.80 -5.31
N TYR A 176 0.86 -2.62 -4.75
CA TYR A 176 1.11 -2.35 -3.34
C TYR A 176 0.32 -3.27 -2.41
N LYS A 177 -0.93 -3.58 -2.75
CA LYS A 177 -1.75 -4.53 -2.00
C LYS A 177 -1.11 -5.92 -1.98
N GLN A 178 -0.70 -6.45 -3.15
CA GLN A 178 -0.05 -7.75 -3.24
C GLN A 178 1.25 -7.78 -2.44
N GLN A 179 2.10 -6.77 -2.62
CA GLN A 179 3.36 -6.65 -1.92
C GLN A 179 3.18 -6.62 -0.39
N THR A 180 2.18 -5.86 0.09
CA THR A 180 1.85 -5.76 1.51
C THR A 180 1.41 -7.11 2.08
N ILE A 181 0.45 -7.78 1.41
CA ILE A 181 -0.07 -9.08 1.86
C ILE A 181 1.04 -10.15 1.85
N GLU A 182 1.87 -10.18 0.80
CA GLU A 182 2.99 -11.11 0.69
C GLU A 182 4.00 -10.90 1.82
N HIS A 183 4.39 -9.66 2.08
CA HIS A 183 5.31 -9.33 3.15
C HIS A 183 4.78 -9.75 4.52
N ILE A 184 3.52 -9.42 4.83
CA ILE A 184 2.86 -9.83 6.08
C ILE A 184 2.90 -11.36 6.22
N THR A 185 2.50 -12.06 5.15
CA THR A 185 2.39 -13.53 5.15
C THR A 185 3.74 -14.20 5.39
N GLN A 186 4.80 -13.71 4.73
CA GLN A 186 6.12 -14.34 4.78
C GLN A 186 6.93 -13.98 6.03
N ASN A 187 6.74 -12.76 6.56
CA ASN A 187 7.64 -12.15 7.54
C ASN A 187 6.98 -11.81 8.88
N MET A 188 5.67 -11.51 8.91
CA MET A 188 5.01 -10.97 10.11
C MET A 188 4.03 -11.95 10.78
N LEU A 189 3.51 -12.95 10.07
CA LEU A 189 2.60 -13.94 10.65
C LEU A 189 3.31 -14.94 11.59
N LYS A 190 4.63 -15.09 11.46
CA LYS A 190 5.42 -16.07 12.23
C LYS A 190 5.54 -15.74 13.73
N GLU A 191 5.02 -14.60 14.17
CA GLU A 191 5.07 -14.17 15.57
C GLU A 191 3.89 -14.69 16.41
N PHE A 192 2.95 -15.41 15.80
CA PHE A 192 1.72 -15.92 16.46
C PHE A 192 1.63 -17.46 16.50
N LEU A 193 2.69 -18.19 16.11
CA LEU A 193 2.82 -19.66 16.18
C LEU A 193 4.02 -20.05 17.05
#